data_AF-A0A1F4DVP9-F1
#
_entry.id   AF-A0A1F4DVP9-F1
#
_cell.length_a   1.000
_cell.length_b   1.000
_cell.length_c   1.000
_cell.angle_alpha   90.00
_cell.angle_beta   90.00
_cell.angle_gamma   90.00
#
_symmetry.space_group_name_H-M   'P 1'
#
loop_
_entity.id
_entity.type
_entity.pdbx_description
1 polymer ?
#
loop_
_entity_poly.entity_id
_entity_poly.type
_entity_poly.pdbx_seq_one_letter_code
_entity_poly.pdbx_strand_id
1 'polypeptide(L)'
;MKKQYPGHAKRVMFGIWSFLRQFMYTKFIIVTDDDVNVRDWKEVIWALTTRVDPRRDTLIADNTPIDSLDFASPVAGLGSKMGIDATSKWPAETDRKWGTPIAMSEEVKKRVDALWCELGL
;
A
#
# COMPACT_ATOMS: atom_id res chain seq x y z
N MET A 1 0.41 -0.86 7.32
CA MET A 1 -0.09 -1.98 8.18
C MET A 1 1.09 -2.61 8.93
N LYS A 2 0.89 -3.27 10.07
CA LYS A 2 1.96 -4.06 10.71
C LYS A 2 1.99 -5.47 10.15
N LYS A 3 2.91 -5.76 9.22
CA LYS A 3 3.03 -7.09 8.60
C LYS A 3 3.49 -8.12 9.64
N GLN A 4 2.88 -9.31 9.62
CA GLN A 4 3.11 -10.36 10.62
C GLN A 4 3.55 -11.70 10.02
N TYR A 5 3.33 -11.90 8.71
CA TYR A 5 3.71 -13.12 8.02
C TYR A 5 3.74 -12.88 6.48
N PRO A 6 4.42 -13.75 5.72
CA PRO A 6 4.41 -13.72 4.24
C PRO A 6 2.99 -13.77 3.65
N GLY A 7 2.70 -12.93 2.66
CA GLY A 7 1.40 -12.87 2.01
C GLY A 7 0.30 -12.13 2.80
N HIS A 8 0.62 -11.53 3.95
CA HIS A 8 -0.36 -10.82 4.79
C HIS A 8 -1.10 -9.70 4.02
N ALA A 9 -0.43 -9.02 3.08
CA ALA A 9 -1.03 -7.96 2.27
C ALA A 9 -2.23 -8.46 1.45
N LYS A 10 -2.16 -9.67 0.89
CA LYS A 10 -3.27 -10.27 0.13
C LYS A 10 -4.50 -10.49 1.01
N ARG A 11 -4.31 -10.93 2.26
CA ARG A 11 -5.43 -11.06 3.22
C ARG A 11 -6.11 -9.72 3.46
N VAL A 12 -5.33 -8.64 3.59
CA VAL A 12 -5.88 -7.29 3.77
C VAL A 12 -6.65 -6.84 2.51
N MET A 13 -6.10 -7.05 1.31
CA MET A 13 -6.78 -6.73 0.04
C MET A 13 -8.15 -7.41 -0.06
N PHE A 14 -8.20 -8.73 0.15
CA PHE A 14 -9.46 -9.47 0.12
C PHE A 14 -10.41 -9.04 1.24
N GLY A 15 -9.88 -8.70 2.42
CA GLY A 15 -10.69 -8.14 3.51
C GLY A 15 -11.38 -6.83 3.11
N ILE A 16 -10.65 -5.90 2.50
CA ILE A 16 -11.22 -4.62 2.04
C ILE A 16 -12.30 -4.84 0.98
N TRP A 17 -12.08 -5.74 0.02
CA TRP A 17 -13.04 -6.02 -1.05
C TRP A 17 -14.28 -6.81 -0.60
N SER A 18 -14.29 -7.41 0.58
CA SER A 18 -15.38 -8.30 1.03
C SER A 18 -16.09 -7.85 2.31
N PHE A 19 -15.41 -7.16 3.22
CA PHE A 19 -15.92 -6.96 4.57
C PHE A 19 -16.96 -5.84 4.67
N LEU A 20 -16.67 -4.65 4.15
CA LEU A 20 -17.58 -3.49 4.21
C LEU A 20 -18.11 -3.16 2.82
N ARG A 21 -19.43 -3.04 2.70
CA ARG A 21 -20.10 -2.70 1.44
C ARG A 21 -19.56 -1.42 0.79
N GLN A 22 -19.17 -0.44 1.60
CA GLN A 22 -18.63 0.83 1.12
C GLN A 22 -17.34 0.68 0.29
N PHE A 23 -16.57 -0.39 0.49
CA PHE A 23 -15.30 -0.62 -0.20
C PHE A 23 -15.36 -1.71 -1.28
N MET A 24 -16.53 -2.32 -1.48
CA MET A 24 -16.71 -3.39 -2.48
C MET A 24 -16.43 -2.93 -3.92
N TYR A 25 -16.60 -1.63 -4.21
CA TYR A 25 -16.35 -1.07 -5.55
C TYR A 25 -14.96 -0.43 -5.69
N THR A 26 -14.14 -0.41 -4.63
CA THR A 26 -12.78 0.14 -4.69
C THR A 26 -11.93 -0.68 -5.68
N LYS A 27 -11.60 -0.08 -6.82
CA LYS A 27 -10.86 -0.74 -7.91
C LYS A 27 -9.39 -0.99 -7.62
N PHE A 28 -8.75 -0.07 -6.89
CA PHE A 28 -7.32 -0.09 -6.64
C PHE A 28 -7.04 -0.08 -5.13
N ILE A 29 -6.21 -1.01 -4.68
CA ILE A 29 -5.70 -1.04 -3.31
C ILE A 29 -4.18 -1.11 -3.36
N ILE A 30 -3.52 -0.20 -2.65
CA ILE A 30 -2.08 -0.29 -2.38
C ILE A 30 -1.93 -0.60 -0.90
N VAL A 31 -1.22 -1.68 -0.58
CA VAL A 31 -0.95 -2.06 0.80
C VAL A 31 0.50 -1.73 1.13
N THR A 32 0.70 -0.88 2.15
CA THR A 32 2.02 -0.46 2.63
C THR A 32 2.24 -0.92 4.07
N ASP A 33 3.50 -0.91 4.53
CA ASP A 33 3.83 -1.10 5.95
C ASP A 33 3.39 0.13 6.78
N ASP A 34 3.59 0.12 8.09
CA ASP A 34 3.21 1.20 9.01
C ASP A 34 4.21 2.37 9.07
N ASP A 35 5.36 2.24 8.41
CA ASP A 35 6.34 3.31 8.22
C ASP A 35 6.01 4.27 7.08
N VAL A 36 4.89 4.05 6.38
CA VAL A 36 4.42 4.86 5.25
C VAL A 36 3.15 5.61 5.63
N ASN A 37 3.21 6.94 5.57
CA ASN A 37 2.04 7.81 5.65
C ASN A 37 1.22 7.72 4.35
N VAL A 38 0.12 6.97 4.40
CA VAL A 38 -0.78 6.75 3.25
C VAL A 38 -1.50 8.00 2.76
N ARG A 39 -1.40 9.13 3.47
CA ARG A 39 -1.95 10.44 3.06
C ARG A 39 -0.90 11.32 2.37
N ASP A 40 0.37 10.93 2.35
CA ASP A 40 1.41 11.57 1.56
C ASP A 40 1.76 10.71 0.33
N TRP A 41 1.41 11.21 -0.84
CA TRP A 41 1.70 10.52 -2.11
C TRP A 41 3.20 10.29 -2.34
N LYS A 42 4.09 11.15 -1.82
CA LYS A 42 5.53 10.95 -1.98
C LYS A 42 5.97 9.66 -1.30
N GLU A 43 5.46 9.39 -0.09
CA GLU A 43 5.77 8.17 0.64
C GLU A 43 5.12 6.93 0.01
N VAL A 44 3.87 7.03 -0.45
CA VAL A 44 3.18 5.92 -1.15
C VAL A 44 3.92 5.54 -2.44
N ILE A 45 4.32 6.52 -3.25
CA ILE A 45 5.06 6.29 -4.49
C ILE A 45 6.46 5.74 -4.19
N TRP A 46 7.12 6.20 -3.12
CA TRP A 46 8.40 5.63 -2.69
C TRP A 46 8.25 4.14 -2.32
N ALA A 47 7.23 3.77 -1.53
CA ALA A 47 6.98 2.37 -1.21
C ALA A 47 6.69 1.55 -2.48
N LEU A 48 5.86 2.07 -3.38
CA LEU A 48 5.54 1.42 -4.66
C LEU A 48 6.79 1.18 -5.51
N THR A 49 7.66 2.18 -5.65
CA THR A 49 8.81 2.12 -6.57
C THR A 49 10.01 1.37 -6.01
N THR A 50 10.08 1.16 -4.69
CA THR A 50 11.22 0.50 -4.03
C THR A 50 10.91 -0.89 -3.48
N ARG A 51 9.64 -1.21 -3.21
CA ARG A 51 9.23 -2.48 -2.55
C ARG A 51 8.43 -3.43 -3.46
N VAL A 52 8.16 -3.05 -4.70
CA VAL A 52 7.28 -3.80 -5.63
C VAL A 52 8.07 -4.32 -6.82
N ASP A 53 7.98 -5.63 -7.06
CA ASP A 53 8.15 -6.21 -8.39
C ASP A 53 6.77 -6.25 -9.08
N PRO A 54 6.56 -5.54 -10.21
CA PRO A 54 5.23 -5.37 -10.78
C PRO A 54 4.50 -6.68 -11.09
N ARG A 55 5.22 -7.72 -11.51
CA ARG A 55 4.61 -9.00 -11.89
C ARG A 55 4.30 -9.86 -10.67
N ARG A 56 5.20 -9.91 -9.69
CA ARG A 56 5.06 -10.74 -8.48
C ARG A 56 4.04 -10.15 -7.50
N ASP A 57 4.04 -8.83 -7.34
CA ASP A 57 3.39 -8.16 -6.22
C ASP A 57 2.06 -7.48 -6.58
N THR A 58 1.65 -7.58 -7.85
CA THR A 58 0.34 -7.15 -8.32
C THR A 58 -0.62 -8.33 -8.39
N LEU A 59 -1.79 -8.19 -7.76
CA LEU A 59 -2.92 -9.09 -7.87
C LEU A 59 -3.99 -8.44 -8.75
N ILE A 60 -4.41 -9.14 -9.80
CA ILE A 60 -5.60 -8.78 -10.57
C ILE A 60 -6.70 -9.78 -10.24
N ALA A 61 -7.87 -9.28 -9.84
CA ALA A 61 -9.07 -10.06 -9.66
C ALA A 61 -10.07 -9.68 -10.76
N ASP A 62 -10.31 -10.61 -11.68
CA ASP A 62 -11.22 -10.42 -12.80
C ASP A 62 -12.68 -10.69 -12.42
N ASN A 63 -13.61 -10.18 -13.24
CA ASN A 63 -15.05 -10.45 -13.13
C ASN A 63 -15.65 -10.15 -11.74
N THR A 64 -15.28 -9.01 -11.17
CA THR A 64 -15.77 -8.53 -9.88
C THR A 64 -16.85 -7.44 -10.05
N PRO A 65 -17.75 -7.28 -9.07
CA PRO A 65 -18.75 -6.21 -9.10
C PRO A 65 -18.11 -4.82 -9.10
N ILE A 66 -18.53 -3.94 -10.00
CA ILE A 66 -18.09 -2.55 -10.11
C ILE A 66 -19.32 -1.64 -10.17
N ASP A 67 -19.16 -0.35 -9.89
CA ASP A 67 -20.23 0.63 -10.08
C ASP A 67 -20.74 0.60 -11.53
N SER A 68 -22.06 0.58 -11.73
CA SER A 68 -22.67 0.58 -13.06
C SER A 68 -22.42 1.88 -13.84
N LEU A 69 -22.07 2.97 -13.16
CA LEU A 69 -21.74 4.26 -13.76
C LEU A 69 -20.26 4.37 -14.15
N ASP A 70 -19.43 3.40 -13.79
CA ASP A 70 -18.01 3.41 -14.14
C ASP A 70 -17.80 2.94 -15.59
N PHE A 71 -17.80 3.88 -16.52
CA PHE A 71 -17.65 3.64 -17.95
C PHE A 71 -16.27 3.06 -18.36
N ALA A 72 -15.29 3.04 -17.45
CA ALA A 72 -14.00 2.42 -17.72
C ALA A 72 -14.03 0.89 -17.51
N SER A 73 -15.12 0.33 -16.97
CA SER A 73 -15.31 -1.12 -16.95
C SER A 73 -15.72 -1.64 -18.34
N PRO A 74 -15.30 -2.86 -18.72
CA PRO A 74 -15.63 -3.42 -20.03
C PRO A 74 -17.13 -3.71 -20.18
N VAL A 75 -17.82 -3.99 -19.07
CA VAL A 75 -19.26 -4.26 -19.01
C VAL A 75 -19.85 -3.48 -17.84
N ALA A 76 -21.04 -2.90 -18.00
CA ALA A 76 -21.70 -2.18 -16.92
C ALA A 76 -21.90 -3.09 -15.69
N GLY A 77 -21.39 -2.66 -14.53
CA GLY A 77 -21.49 -3.40 -13.27
C GLY A 77 -20.45 -4.52 -13.07
N LEU A 78 -19.59 -4.79 -14.07
CA LEU A 78 -18.62 -5.88 -14.03
C LEU A 78 -17.25 -5.46 -14.59
N GLY A 79 -16.19 -5.70 -13.82
CA GLY A 79 -14.82 -5.39 -14.25
C GLY A 79 -13.77 -6.08 -13.40
N SER A 80 -12.54 -5.58 -13.44
CA SER A 80 -11.44 -6.11 -12.62
C SER A 80 -11.07 -5.15 -11.49
N LYS A 81 -10.35 -5.70 -10.50
CA LYS A 81 -9.72 -4.93 -9.41
C LYS A 81 -8.25 -5.27 -9.34
N MET A 82 -7.46 -4.29 -8.91
CA MET A 82 -6.02 -4.41 -8.76
C MET A 82 -5.62 -4.15 -7.31
N GLY A 83 -4.90 -5.09 -6.73
CA GLY A 83 -4.23 -4.94 -5.45
C GLY A 83 -2.72 -4.94 -5.67
N ILE A 84 -2.00 -4.01 -5.06
CA ILE A 84 -0.54 -3.94 -5.12
C ILE A 84 0.03 -4.07 -3.71
N ASP A 85 0.86 -5.09 -3.50
CA ASP A 85 1.60 -5.29 -2.27
C ASP A 85 2.89 -4.46 -2.32
N ALA A 86 2.85 -3.25 -1.74
CA ALA A 86 4.00 -2.38 -1.53
C ALA A 86 4.59 -2.52 -0.12
N THR A 87 4.39 -3.66 0.55
CA THR A 87 5.01 -3.98 1.85
C THR A 87 6.43 -4.51 1.67
N SER A 88 7.21 -4.52 2.74
CA SER A 88 8.52 -5.12 2.80
C SER A 88 8.41 -6.63 2.59
N LYS A 89 9.26 -7.18 1.73
CA LYS A 89 9.21 -8.59 1.36
C LYS A 89 10.07 -9.42 2.31
N TRP A 90 9.48 -10.52 2.78
CA TRP A 90 10.07 -11.44 3.74
C TRP A 90 10.75 -12.61 3.00
N PRO A 91 11.56 -13.45 3.68
CA PRO A 91 12.32 -14.53 3.03
C PRO A 91 11.48 -15.50 2.18
N ALA A 92 10.20 -15.74 2.52
CA ALA A 92 9.32 -16.59 1.72
C ALA A 92 8.71 -15.90 0.48
N GLU A 93 8.88 -14.58 0.34
CA GLU A 93 8.38 -13.77 -0.78
C GLU A 93 9.51 -13.36 -1.73
N THR A 94 10.76 -13.44 -1.29
CA THR A 94 11.96 -13.16 -2.09
C THR A 94 13.21 -13.79 -1.49
N ASP A 95 14.09 -14.30 -2.36
CA ASP A 95 15.41 -14.80 -1.97
C ASP A 95 16.47 -13.68 -1.87
N ARG A 96 16.10 -12.43 -2.18
CA ARG A 96 17.03 -11.29 -2.17
C ARG A 96 17.17 -10.75 -0.75
N LYS A 97 18.38 -10.28 -0.41
CA LYS A 97 18.58 -9.46 0.79
C LYS A 97 17.72 -8.19 0.69
N TRP A 98 16.80 -8.00 1.63
CA TRP A 98 15.93 -6.84 1.65
C TRP A 98 16.66 -5.61 2.21
N GLY A 99 16.31 -4.43 1.71
CA GLY A 99 16.89 -3.16 2.15
C GLY A 99 16.39 -2.77 3.55
N THR A 100 17.24 -2.08 4.32
CA THR A 100 16.86 -1.47 5.59
C THR A 100 16.47 -0.01 5.33
N PRO A 101 15.23 0.41 5.65
CA PRO A 101 14.82 1.80 5.51
C PRO A 101 15.68 2.74 6.35
N ILE A 102 15.94 3.94 5.82
CA ILE A 102 16.59 4.99 6.59
C ILE A 102 15.54 5.60 7.53
N ALA A 103 15.86 5.68 8.81
CA ALA A 103 15.03 6.33 9.81
C ALA A 103 15.88 7.34 10.61
N MET A 104 15.34 8.54 10.80
CA MET A 104 15.93 9.52 11.71
C MET A 104 15.70 9.09 13.16
N SER A 105 16.70 9.28 14.03
CA SER A 105 16.55 8.94 15.45
C SER A 105 15.51 9.83 16.13
N GLU A 106 14.77 9.26 17.06
CA GLU A 106 13.72 9.98 17.80
C GLU A 106 14.27 11.15 18.62
N GLU A 107 15.50 11.03 19.11
CA GLU A 107 16.21 12.13 19.79
C GLU A 107 16.42 13.33 18.86
N VAL A 108 16.87 13.09 17.63
CA VAL A 108 17.12 14.16 16.65
C VAL A 108 15.81 14.81 16.23
N LYS A 109 14.76 14.02 15.94
CA LYS A 109 13.44 14.55 15.59
C LYS A 109 12.91 15.51 16.66
N LYS A 110 12.85 15.05 17.93
CA LYS A 110 12.37 15.87 19.05
C LYS A 110 13.16 17.17 19.22
N ARG A 111 14.47 17.10 19.06
CA ARG A 111 15.33 18.28 19.14
C ARG A 111 15.02 19.28 18.02
N VAL A 112 14.86 18.81 16.79
CA VAL A 112 14.52 19.68 15.64
C VAL A 112 13.12 20.26 15.77
N ASP A 113 12.14 19.46 16.21
CA ASP A 113 10.76 19.91 16.43
C ASP A 113 10.69 21.05 17.47
N ALA A 114 11.45 20.95 18.55
CA ALA A 114 11.52 22.00 19.58
C ALA A 114 12.14 23.31 19.03
N LEU A 115 13.14 23.19 18.14
CA LEU A 115 13.78 24.34 17.52
C LEU A 115 12.95 24.94 16.38
N TRP A 116 12.02 24.19 15.79
CA TRP A 116 11.31 24.58 14.57
C TRP A 116 10.67 25.97 14.66
N CYS A 117 10.02 26.27 15.79
CA CYS A 117 9.38 27.57 16.03
C CYS A 117 10.38 28.75 16.11
N GLU A 118 11.64 28.49 16.47
CA GLU A 118 12.68 29.50 16.61
C GLU A 118 13.40 29.79 15.29
N LEU A 119 13.34 28.87 14.32
CA LEU A 119 14.09 28.95 13.06
C LEU A 119 13.50 29.93 12.05
N GLY A 120 12.25 30.38 12.23
CA GLY A 120 11.58 31.30 11.31
C GLY A 120 11.34 30.72 9.90
N LEU A 121 11.20 29.39 9.82
CA LEU A 121 10.95 28.62 8.59
C LEU A 121 9.55 27.99 8.59
#